data_AF-T0K572-F1
#
_entry.id   AF-T0K572-F1
#
_cell.length_a   1.000
_cell.length_b   1.000
_cell.length_c   1.000
_cell.angle_alpha   90.00
_cell.angle_beta   90.00
_cell.angle_gamma   90.00
#
_symmetry.space_group_name_H-M   'P 1'
#
loop_
_entity.id
_entity.type
_entity.pdbx_description
1 polymer ?
#
loop_
_entity_poly.entity_id
_entity_poly.type
_entity_poly.pdbx_seq_one_letter_code
_entity_poly.pdbx_strand_id
1 'polypeptide(L)' 'MPGIIFAPDAARRAGEAIRLGVKMPGTYPRMGRLVDDLPDEFREWLIDFGDSGCVARYRVEDDRVTILAIRHQREGG' A
#
# COMPACT_ATOMS: atom_id res chain seq x y z
N MET A 1 -26.04 23.72 1.78
CA MET A 1 -25.36 22.55 1.18
C MET A 1 -23.92 22.56 1.69
N PRO A 2 -23.48 21.61 2.54
CA PRO A 2 -22.12 21.66 3.06
C PRO A 2 -21.15 21.24 1.93
N GLY A 3 -20.17 22.11 1.67
CA GLY A 3 -19.15 21.92 0.66
C GLY A 3 -18.23 20.76 1.01
N ILE A 4 -17.98 19.90 0.02
CA ILE A 4 -16.95 18.88 0.07
C ILE A 4 -15.61 19.59 0.27
N ILE A 5 -14.99 19.42 1.43
CA ILE A 5 -13.64 19.90 1.71
C ILE A 5 -12.68 19.00 0.92
N PHE A 6 -12.43 19.34 -0.34
CA PHE A 6 -11.28 18.84 -1.06
C PHE A 6 -10.05 19.50 -0.42
N ALA A 7 -9.29 18.75 0.37
CA ALA A 7 -7.96 19.16 0.79
C ALA A 7 -6.95 18.58 -0.22
N PRO A 8 -6.68 19.24 -1.37
CA PRO A 8 -5.76 18.74 -2.39
C PRO A 8 -4.37 18.43 -1.82
N ASP A 9 -3.97 19.14 -0.77
CA ASP A 9 -2.70 18.92 -0.10
C ASP A 9 -2.66 17.58 0.65
N ALA A 10 -3.78 17.14 1.25
CA ALA A 10 -3.85 15.85 1.92
C ALA A 10 -3.79 14.68 0.94
N ALA A 11 -4.51 14.78 -0.18
CA ALA A 11 -4.46 13.78 -1.25
C ALA A 11 -3.07 13.70 -1.90
N ARG A 12 -2.41 14.85 -2.11
CA ARG A 12 -1.04 14.90 -2.62
C ARG A 12 -0.04 14.23 -1.67
N ARG A 13 -0.10 14.57 -0.38
CA ARG A 13 0.76 13.95 0.66
C ARG A 13 0.53 12.43 0.75
N ALA A 14 -0.72 11.98 0.62
CA ALA A 14 -1.04 10.56 0.57
C ALA A 14 -0.39 9.87 -0.63
N GLY A 15 -0.51 10.45 -1.82
CA GLY A 15 0.13 9.93 -3.03
C GLY A 15 1.65 9.86 -2.91
N GLU A 16 2.28 10.88 -2.35
CA GLU A 16 3.73 10.91 -2.13
C GLU A 16 4.18 9.83 -1.14
N ALA A 17 3.49 9.69 -0.01
CA ALA A 17 3.84 8.68 1.00
C ALA A 17 3.64 7.25 0.50
N ILE A 18 2.54 6.98 -0.21
CA ILE A 18 2.30 5.70 -0.87
C ILE A 18 3.44 5.41 -1.86
N ARG A 19 3.78 6.38 -2.72
CA ARG A 19 4.82 6.22 -3.72
C ARG A 19 6.20 6.00 -3.10
N LEU A 20 6.47 6.56 -1.92
CA LEU A 20 7.69 6.28 -1.17
C LEU A 20 7.65 4.89 -0.54
N GLY A 21 6.52 4.51 0.08
CA GLY A 21 6.33 3.23 0.75
C GLY A 21 6.42 2.02 -0.18
N VAL A 22 5.89 2.12 -1.41
CA VAL A 22 5.94 1.02 -2.40
C VAL A 22 7.32 0.79 -3.01
N LYS A 23 8.30 1.67 -2.79
CA LYS A 23 9.70 1.43 -3.23
C LYS A 23 10.37 0.30 -2.46
N MET A 24 9.97 0.11 -1.20
CA MET A 24 10.55 -0.92 -0.33
C MET A 24 10.29 -2.34 -0.86
N PRO A 25 9.04 -2.72 -1.24
CA PRO A 25 8.79 -3.96 -1.96
C PRO A 25 9.64 -4.14 -3.22
N GLY A 26 9.89 -3.08 -3.99
CA GLY A 26 10.75 -3.16 -5.18
C GLY A 26 12.22 -3.46 -4.88
N THR A 27 12.71 -3.08 -3.70
CA THR A 27 14.11 -3.30 -3.28
C THR A 27 14.27 -4.61 -2.49
N TYR A 28 13.29 -4.92 -1.65
CA TYR A 28 13.27 -6.09 -0.77
C TYR A 28 11.94 -6.85 -0.91
N PRO A 29 11.70 -7.50 -2.05
CA PRO A 29 10.40 -8.12 -2.37
C PRO A 29 9.96 -9.18 -1.37
N ARG A 30 10.90 -9.90 -0.75
CA ARG A 30 10.60 -10.97 0.21
C ARG A 30 10.36 -10.50 1.64
N MET A 31 10.52 -9.20 1.93
CA MET A 31 10.34 -8.67 3.29
C MET A 31 8.86 -8.47 3.67
N GLY A 32 7.95 -8.38 2.69
CA GLY A 32 6.53 -8.30 2.98
C GLY A 32 5.96 -9.56 3.59
N ARG A 33 4.94 -9.37 4.42
CA ARG A 33 4.21 -10.44 5.11
C ARG A 33 3.50 -11.31 4.08
N LEU A 34 3.56 -12.62 4.25
CA LEU A 34 2.72 -13.54 3.47
C LEU A 34 1.25 -13.25 3.73
N VAL A 35 0.42 -13.51 2.73
CA VAL A 35 -1.03 -13.43 2.88
C VAL A 35 -1.56 -14.83 3.08
N ASP A 36 -2.31 -15.04 4.16
CA ASP A 36 -2.99 -16.31 4.39
C ASP A 36 -3.89 -16.68 3.20
N ASP A 37 -3.99 -17.98 2.91
CA ASP A 37 -4.76 -18.54 1.80
C ASP A 37 -4.33 -18.10 0.38
N LEU A 38 -3.15 -17.46 0.23
CA LEU A 38 -2.56 -17.16 -1.08
C LEU A 38 -1.17 -17.80 -1.26
N PRO A 39 -0.74 -18.02 -2.52
CA PRO A 39 0.62 -18.47 -2.81
C PRO A 39 1.71 -17.53 -2.24
N ASP A 40 2.91 -18.06 -1.98
CA ASP A 40 4.07 -17.32 -1.42
C ASP A 40 4.55 -16.10 -2.23
N GLU A 41 4.09 -16.02 -3.47
CA GLU A 41 4.24 -14.92 -4.41
C GLU A 41 3.54 -13.65 -3.90
N PHE A 42 2.45 -13.81 -3.16
CA PHE A 42 1.58 -12.73 -2.70
C PHE A 42 1.97 -12.26 -1.31
N ARG A 43 2.15 -10.95 -1.19
CA ARG A 43 2.64 -10.32 0.03
C ARG A 43 1.93 -9.02 0.33
N GLU A 44 1.96 -8.66 1.59
CA GLU A 44 1.46 -7.39 2.11
C GLU A 44 2.60 -6.59 2.71
N TRP A 45 2.60 -5.29 2.38
CA TRP A 45 3.51 -4.31 2.93
C TRP A 45 2.70 -3.22 3.64
N LEU A 46 3.04 -2.98 4.90
CA LEU A 46 2.48 -1.88 5.68
C LEU A 46 3.18 -0.58 5.27
N ILE A 47 2.39 0.38 4.84
CA ILE A 47 2.84 1.74 4.56
C ILE A 47 2.29 2.63 5.67
N ASP A 48 3.19 3.10 6.53
CA ASP A 48 2.86 4.03 7.59
C ASP A 48 2.60 5.42 6.99
N PHE A 49 1.34 5.85 7.03
CA PHE A 49 0.92 7.15 6.50
C PHE A 49 -0.39 7.64 7.14
N GLY A 50 -0.39 8.89 7.59
CA GLY A 50 -1.57 9.50 8.23
C GLY A 50 -1.91 8.83 9.57
N ASP A 51 -3.19 8.86 9.94
CA ASP A 51 -3.65 8.38 11.25
C ASP A 51 -3.88 6.85 11.28
N SER A 52 -3.83 6.18 10.12
CA SER A 52 -4.11 4.74 10.02
C SER A 52 -3.45 4.02 8.85
N GLY A 53 -2.41 4.54 8.24
CA GLY A 53 -1.65 3.83 7.20
C GLY A 53 -2.46 3.25 6.03
N CYS A 54 -1.75 2.49 5.22
CA CYS A 54 -2.30 1.68 4.14
C CYS A 54 -1.57 0.34 4.09
N VAL A 55 -2.25 -0.69 3.61
CA VAL A 55 -1.64 -1.97 3.23
C VAL A 55 -1.54 -2.02 1.71
N ALA A 56 -0.34 -2.20 1.19
CA ALA A 56 -0.12 -2.52 -0.21
C ALA A 56 -0.01 -4.03 -0.37
N ARG A 57 -0.92 -4.63 -1.15
CA ARG A 57 -0.81 -6.02 -1.58
C ARG A 57 -0.07 -6.07 -2.91
N TYR A 58 0.92 -6.93 -2.99
CA TYR A 58 1.75 -7.07 -4.17
C TYR A 58 2.08 -8.53 -4.46
N ARG A 59 2.42 -8.80 -5.72
CA ARG A 59 2.91 -10.09 -6.20
C ARG A 59 4.39 -9.94 -6.58
N VAL A 60 5.20 -10.91 -6.17
CA VAL A 60 6.60 -11.04 -6.57
C VAL A 60 6.69 -12.02 -7.72
N GLU A 61 7.33 -11.60 -8.79
CA GLU A 61 7.69 -12.41 -9.96
C GLU A 61 9.23 -12.36 -10.13
N ASP A 62 9.80 -13.15 -11.05
CA ASP A 62 11.27 -13.30 -11.17
C ASP A 62 12.05 -11.98 -11.34
N ASP A 63 11.47 -11.02 -12.08
CA ASP A 63 12.10 -9.74 -12.43
C ASP A 63 11.38 -8.51 -11.86
N ARG A 64 10.18 -8.69 -11.29
CA ARG A 64 9.30 -7.56 -10.97
C ARG A 64 8.43 -7.77 -9.75
N VAL A 65 8.00 -6.62 -9.23
CA VAL A 65 6.99 -6.52 -8.17
C VAL A 65 5.80 -5.77 -8.71
N THR A 66 4.64 -6.42 -8.72
CA THR A 66 3.39 -5.83 -9.19
C THR A 66 2.51 -5.49 -7.99
N ILE A 67 2.22 -4.20 -7.80
CA ILE A 67 1.26 -3.75 -6.78
C ILE A 67 -0.15 -4.03 -7.29
N LEU A 68 -0.90 -4.89 -6.59
CA LEU A 68 -2.24 -5.33 -6.97
C LEU A 68 -3.32 -4.42 -6.40
N ALA A 69 -3.15 -3.99 -5.15
CA ALA A 69 -4.11 -3.13 -4.47
C ALA A 69 -3.43 -2.36 -3.34
N ILE A 70 -3.98 -1.18 -3.05
CA ILE A 70 -3.66 -0.39 -1.86
C ILE A 70 -4.96 -0.16 -1.11
N ARG A 71 -5.02 -0.56 0.16
CA ARG A 71 -6.22 -0.50 0.99
C ARG A 71 -5.90 0.27 2.28
N HIS A 72 -6.80 1.14 2.74
CA HIS A 72 -6.67 1.69 4.09
C HIS A 72 -6.91 0.58 5.12
N GLN A 73 -6.14 0.58 6.21
CA GLN A 73 -6.34 -0.45 7.25
C GLN A 73 -7.70 -0.33 7.95
N ARG A 74 -8.32 0.86 7.90
CA ARG A 74 -9.68 1.10 8.43
C ARG A 74 -10.81 0.57 7.55
N GLU A 75 -10.54 0.23 6.28
CA GLU A 75 -11.52 -0.41 5.39
C GLU A 75 -11.55 -1.95 5.54
N GLY A 76 -10.75 -2.50 6.45
CA GLY A 76 -10.76 -3.91 6.84
C GLY A 76 -11.87 -4.20 7.85
N GLY A 77 -13.12 -4.15 7.41
CA GLY A 77 -14.31 -4.69 8.06
C GLY A 77 -15.19 -5.37 7.01
#